data_AF-X1UMG4-F1
#
_entry.id   AF-X1UMG4-F1
#
_cell.length_a   1.000
_cell.length_b   1.000
_cell.length_c   1.000
_cell.angle_alpha   90.00
_cell.angle_beta   90.00
_cell.angle_gamma   90.00
#
_symmetry.space_group_name_H-M   'P 1'
#
loop_
_entity.id
_entity.type
_entity.pdbx_description
1 polymer ?
#
loop_
_entity_poly.entity_id
_entity_poly.type
_entity_poly.pdbx_seq_one_letter_code
_entity_poly.pdbx_strand_id
1 'polypeptide(L)'
;MDSFSDDYTGYNPHQNVLIPYGYIVPGKLEQVKKTLKIALNEPDLIVHYGYTREPSKMVHLLKYVTRATFRDWQWDEVMAAHIYGLQNALSWGKWDAEPAWSLEDLEGETRAELEDDDFKAIESLEGGICPQCWAEDELIVP
;
A
#
# COMPACT_ATOMS: atom_id res chain seq x y z
N MET A 1 5.44 35.31 2.67
CA MET A 1 3.98 35.12 2.68
C MET A 1 3.62 34.95 1.23
N ASP A 2 3.98 33.78 0.70
CA ASP A 2 3.79 33.47 -0.71
C ASP A 2 2.54 32.62 -0.81
N SER A 3 1.56 33.23 -1.45
CA SER A 3 0.27 32.68 -1.81
C SER A 3 0.46 31.38 -2.60
N PHE A 4 -0.08 30.28 -2.08
CA PHE A 4 -0.43 29.11 -2.89
C PHE A 4 -1.45 29.58 -3.93
N SER A 5 -0.95 29.83 -5.14
CA SER A 5 -1.75 30.14 -6.32
C SER A 5 -2.58 28.91 -6.69
N ASP A 6 -3.87 29.13 -6.94
CA ASP A 6 -4.90 28.15 -7.35
C ASP A 6 -4.65 27.50 -8.74
N ASP A 7 -3.44 27.57 -9.28
CA ASP A 7 -3.08 27.03 -10.61
C ASP A 7 -1.96 25.97 -10.55
N TYR A 8 -1.76 25.29 -9.41
CA TYR A 8 -0.71 24.26 -9.29
C TYR A 8 -1.18 22.90 -9.83
N THR A 9 -0.82 22.59 -11.07
CA THR A 9 -0.96 21.26 -11.71
C THR A 9 0.17 20.28 -11.32
N GLY A 10 0.86 20.55 -10.20
CA GLY A 10 2.00 19.76 -9.79
C GLY A 10 1.62 18.41 -9.19
N TYR A 11 2.42 17.42 -9.51
CA TYR A 11 2.38 16.08 -8.95
C TYR A 11 2.42 16.13 -7.41
N ASN A 12 1.36 15.67 -6.75
CA ASN A 12 1.27 15.50 -5.29
C ASN A 12 1.49 14.03 -4.94
N PRO A 13 2.73 13.60 -4.63
CA PRO A 13 2.99 12.21 -4.26
C PRO A 13 2.32 11.87 -2.93
N HIS A 14 1.38 10.92 -2.96
CA HIS A 14 0.90 10.30 -1.73
C HIS A 14 1.93 9.26 -1.27
N GLN A 15 2.55 9.52 -0.12
CA GLN A 15 3.39 8.51 0.54
C GLN A 15 2.52 7.63 1.43
N ASN A 16 2.40 6.36 1.04
CA ASN A 16 1.63 5.37 1.79
C ASN A 16 2.57 4.47 2.59
N VAL A 17 2.18 4.10 3.81
CA VAL A 17 2.94 3.18 4.67
C VAL A 17 1.97 2.17 5.29
N LEU A 18 2.30 0.88 5.18
CA LEU A 18 1.59 -0.20 5.88
C LEU A 18 2.35 -0.53 7.18
N ILE A 19 1.61 -0.61 8.29
CA ILE A 19 2.18 -0.86 9.62
C ILE A 19 1.51 -2.08 10.24
N PRO A 20 2.26 -3.10 10.72
CA PRO A 20 1.71 -4.28 11.38
C PRO A 20 1.32 -3.99 12.83
N TYR A 21 0.45 -3.00 13.03
CA TYR A 21 0.04 -2.52 14.37
C TYR A 21 -1.45 -2.75 14.66
N GLY A 22 -2.23 -3.18 13.67
CA GLY A 22 -3.69 -3.29 13.80
C GLY A 22 -4.37 -1.93 13.97
N TYR A 23 -5.51 -1.91 14.66
CA TYR A 23 -6.29 -0.68 14.86
C TYR A 23 -5.60 0.28 15.83
N ILE A 24 -5.25 1.47 15.35
CA ILE A 24 -4.75 2.57 16.16
C ILE A 24 -5.93 3.33 16.80
N VAL A 25 -5.94 3.36 18.12
CA VAL A 25 -6.95 4.13 18.87
C VAL A 25 -6.81 5.64 18.62
N PRO A 26 -7.91 6.42 18.61
CA PRO A 26 -7.89 7.83 18.20
C PRO A 26 -6.87 8.69 18.94
N GLY A 27 -6.76 8.55 20.26
CA GLY A 27 -5.81 9.34 21.06
C GLY A 27 -4.35 9.10 20.67
N LYS A 28 -3.98 7.85 20.34
CA LYS A 28 -2.64 7.50 19.86
C LYS A 28 -2.44 7.97 18.42
N LEU A 29 -3.46 7.87 17.58
CA LEU A 29 -3.41 8.36 16.20
C LEU A 29 -3.10 9.86 16.14
N GLU A 30 -3.78 10.67 16.96
CA GLU A 30 -3.53 12.12 16.99
C GLU A 30 -2.11 12.47 17.48
N GLN A 31 -1.57 11.71 18.43
CA GLN A 31 -0.17 11.85 18.85
C GLN A 31 0.81 11.51 17.71
N VAL A 32 0.54 10.43 16.96
CA VAL A 32 1.35 10.04 15.80
C VAL A 32 1.32 11.13 14.74
N LYS A 33 0.13 11.64 14.38
CA LYS A 33 -0.01 12.73 13.40
C LYS A 33 0.76 13.99 13.82
N LYS A 34 0.66 14.38 15.09
CA LYS A 34 1.40 15.53 15.64
C LYS A 34 2.91 15.32 15.56
N THR A 35 3.37 14.11 15.88
CA THR A 35 4.80 13.76 15.85
C THR A 35 5.34 13.80 14.41
N LEU A 36 4.59 13.28 13.44
CA LEU A 36 4.96 13.31 12.02
C LEU A 36 5.08 14.74 11.49
N LYS A 37 4.11 15.61 11.81
CA LYS A 37 4.15 17.04 11.45
C LYS A 37 5.43 17.72 11.92
N ILE A 38 5.85 17.45 13.16
CA ILE A 38 7.08 18.01 13.74
C ILE A 38 8.32 17.40 13.08
N ALA A 39 8.37 16.07 12.95
CA ALA A 39 9.53 15.35 12.44
C ALA A 39 9.83 15.70 10.97
N LEU A 40 8.79 15.92 10.17
CA LEU A 40 8.91 16.29 8.76
C LEU A 40 8.98 17.82 8.55
N ASN A 41 8.86 18.61 9.62
CA ASN A 41 8.78 20.07 9.56
C ASN A 41 7.66 20.59 8.65
N GLU A 42 6.53 19.88 8.61
CA GLU A 42 5.35 20.18 7.78
C GLU A 42 4.10 20.34 8.65
N PRO A 43 3.76 21.57 9.09
CA PRO A 43 2.62 21.79 10.01
C PRO A 43 1.26 21.46 9.37
N ASP A 44 1.15 21.63 8.06
CA ASP A 44 -0.08 21.40 7.28
C ASP A 44 -0.17 19.97 6.72
N LEU A 45 0.74 19.07 7.11
CA LEU A 45 0.74 17.68 6.67
C LEU A 45 -0.62 17.01 6.90
N ILE A 46 -1.21 16.49 5.83
CA ILE A 46 -2.44 15.73 5.86
C ILE A 46 -2.08 14.25 6.00
N VAL A 47 -2.45 13.65 7.14
CA VAL A 47 -2.22 12.22 7.40
C VAL A 47 -3.56 11.49 7.34
N HIS A 48 -3.76 10.74 6.26
CA HIS A 48 -4.87 9.81 6.13
C HIS A 48 -4.56 8.51 6.88
N TYR A 49 -5.55 7.99 7.61
CA TYR A 49 -5.46 6.71 8.30
C TYR A 49 -6.64 5.84 7.90
N GLY A 50 -6.35 4.61 7.52
CA GLY A 50 -7.35 3.58 7.21
C GLY A 50 -7.03 2.30 7.97
N TYR A 51 -8.08 1.61 8.41
CA TYR A 51 -8.00 0.26 8.96
C TYR A 51 -9.23 -0.51 8.51
N THR A 52 -9.01 -1.73 8.04
CA THR A 52 -10.09 -2.63 7.64
C THR A 52 -9.74 -4.05 8.06
N ARG A 53 -10.77 -4.83 8.37
CA ARG A 53 -10.70 -6.30 8.58
C ARG A 53 -11.33 -7.07 7.41
N GLU A 54 -11.89 -6.35 6.45
CA GLU A 54 -12.59 -6.94 5.30
C GLU A 54 -11.57 -7.30 4.21
N PRO A 55 -11.48 -8.58 3.79
CA PRO A 55 -10.47 -9.05 2.83
C PRO A 55 -10.47 -8.29 1.50
N SER A 56 -11.63 -8.02 0.91
CA SER A 56 -11.77 -7.25 -0.34
C SER A 56 -11.11 -5.87 -0.24
N LYS A 57 -11.38 -5.16 0.86
CA LYS A 57 -10.77 -3.84 1.13
C LYS A 57 -9.28 -3.93 1.44
N MET A 58 -8.80 -5.02 2.05
CA MET A 58 -7.36 -5.23 2.25
C MET A 58 -6.65 -5.38 0.91
N VAL A 59 -7.17 -6.22 0.02
CA VAL A 59 -6.63 -6.42 -1.33
C VAL A 59 -6.66 -5.11 -2.11
N HIS A 60 -7.78 -4.37 -2.09
CA HIS A 60 -7.88 -3.06 -2.71
C HIS A 60 -6.84 -2.07 -2.15
N LEU A 61 -6.69 -1.98 -0.83
CA LEU A 61 -5.69 -1.10 -0.21
C LEU A 61 -4.27 -1.50 -0.59
N LEU A 62 -3.95 -2.80 -0.62
CA LEU A 62 -2.65 -3.30 -1.04
C LEU A 62 -2.36 -2.85 -2.48
N LYS A 63 -3.28 -3.11 -3.42
CA LYS A 63 -3.20 -2.64 -4.81
C LYS A 63 -2.98 -1.14 -4.90
N TYR A 64 -3.76 -0.36 -4.16
CA TYR A 64 -3.68 1.10 -4.16
C TYR A 64 -2.31 1.59 -3.67
N VAL A 65 -1.81 1.04 -2.56
CA VAL A 65 -0.55 1.42 -1.94
C VAL A 65 0.66 1.02 -2.79
N THR A 66 0.62 -0.15 -3.43
CA THR A 66 1.71 -0.63 -4.28
C THR A 66 1.66 -0.07 -5.70
N ARG A 67 0.59 0.65 -6.07
CA ARG A 67 0.44 1.26 -7.39
C ARG A 67 1.50 2.35 -7.60
N ALA A 68 2.28 2.23 -8.67
CA ALA A 68 3.18 3.30 -9.09
C ALA A 68 2.39 4.58 -9.40
N THR A 69 2.62 5.63 -8.61
CA THR A 69 2.05 6.95 -8.81
C THR A 69 2.91 7.80 -9.73
N PHE A 70 4.24 7.68 -9.67
CA PHE A 70 5.17 8.27 -10.64
C PHE A 70 5.20 7.42 -11.92
N ARG A 71 4.50 7.87 -12.97
CA ARG A 71 4.30 7.09 -14.21
C ARG A 71 5.01 7.66 -15.43
N ASP A 72 5.40 8.93 -15.36
CA ASP A 72 6.08 9.63 -16.43
C ASP A 72 7.31 10.32 -15.87
N TRP A 73 8.46 10.00 -16.44
CA TRP A 73 9.74 10.57 -16.05
C TRP A 73 9.81 12.07 -16.31
N GLN A 74 9.02 12.59 -17.26
CA GLN A 74 8.98 14.01 -17.60
C GLN A 74 8.35 14.88 -16.51
N TRP A 75 7.65 14.28 -15.54
CA TRP A 75 7.08 15.03 -14.41
C TRP A 75 8.16 15.60 -13.49
N ASP A 76 9.28 14.89 -13.32
CA ASP A 76 10.46 15.36 -12.60
C ASP A 76 11.65 14.46 -13.00
N GLU A 77 12.47 14.95 -13.94
CA GLU A 77 13.60 14.19 -14.49
C GLU A 77 14.67 13.87 -13.44
N VAL A 78 14.86 14.75 -12.45
CA VAL A 78 15.84 14.58 -11.38
C VAL A 78 15.36 13.51 -10.40
N MET A 79 14.09 13.57 -10.00
CA MET A 79 13.48 12.51 -9.20
C MET A 79 13.50 11.19 -9.95
N ALA A 80 13.13 11.18 -11.24
CA ALA A 80 13.17 9.99 -12.08
C ALA A 80 14.55 9.34 -12.07
N ALA A 81 15.62 10.13 -12.19
CA ALA A 81 16.99 9.63 -12.09
C ALA A 81 17.32 9.05 -10.71
N HIS A 82 16.83 9.66 -9.63
CA HIS A 82 17.05 9.16 -8.27
C HIS A 82 16.28 7.87 -7.96
N ILE A 83 15.09 7.71 -8.52
CA ILE A 83 14.26 6.50 -8.33
C ILE A 83 14.41 5.50 -9.48
N TYR A 84 15.28 5.77 -10.45
CA TYR A 84 15.56 4.86 -11.55
C TYR A 84 16.19 3.58 -11.01
N GLY A 85 15.48 2.46 -11.16
CA GLY A 85 15.86 1.17 -10.58
C GLY A 85 15.45 0.98 -9.12
N LEU A 86 14.73 1.94 -8.51
CA LEU A 86 14.11 1.75 -7.22
C LEU A 86 12.97 0.73 -7.34
N GLN A 87 13.10 -0.40 -6.67
CA GLN A 87 12.05 -1.41 -6.60
C GLN A 87 11.11 -1.05 -5.44
N ASN A 88 9.94 -0.47 -5.77
CA ASN A 88 8.93 -0.03 -4.78
C ASN A 88 8.37 -1.17 -3.91
N ALA A 89 8.48 -2.40 -4.39
CA ALA A 89 8.36 -3.60 -3.61
C ALA A 89 9.60 -4.43 -3.88
N LEU A 90 10.57 -4.41 -2.96
CA LEU A 90 11.66 -5.36 -2.99
C LEU A 90 11.05 -6.74 -2.68
N SER A 91 10.89 -7.59 -3.69
CA SER A 91 11.03 -9.02 -3.41
C SER A 91 12.43 -9.20 -2.87
N TRP A 92 12.58 -9.74 -1.66
CA TRP A 92 13.91 -10.17 -1.23
C TRP A 92 14.34 -11.28 -2.19
N GLY A 93 15.17 -10.98 -3.21
CA GLY A 93 15.63 -11.96 -4.21
C GLY A 93 15.81 -11.43 -5.63
N LYS A 94 16.45 -12.23 -6.49
CA LYS A 94 16.47 -12.04 -7.96
C LYS A 94 15.42 -12.97 -8.58
N TRP A 95 14.75 -12.54 -9.64
CA TRP A 95 13.70 -13.33 -10.32
C TRP A 95 14.20 -14.64 -10.95
N ASP A 96 15.50 -14.70 -11.24
CA ASP A 96 16.25 -15.83 -11.79
C ASP A 96 17.05 -16.60 -10.72
N ALA A 97 16.88 -16.25 -9.44
CA ALA A 97 17.41 -17.01 -8.32
C ALA A 97 16.34 -17.93 -7.73
N GLU A 98 16.78 -18.94 -6.98
CA GLU A 98 15.88 -19.72 -6.13
C GLU A 98 15.06 -18.77 -5.23
N PRO A 99 13.74 -18.99 -5.09
CA PRO A 99 12.89 -18.17 -4.25
C PRO A 99 13.48 -18.02 -2.85
N ALA A 100 13.61 -16.80 -2.35
CA ALA A 100 14.14 -16.57 -1.00
C ALA A 100 13.19 -17.06 0.11
N TRP A 101 11.94 -17.30 -0.25
CA TRP A 101 10.92 -17.92 0.57
C TRP A 101 9.88 -18.59 -0.34
N SER A 102 9.37 -19.72 0.10
CA SER A 102 8.19 -20.40 -0.41
C SER A 102 7.09 -20.35 0.65
N LEU A 103 5.83 -20.44 0.21
CA LEU A 103 4.72 -20.70 1.13
C LEU A 103 4.89 -22.03 1.88
N GLU A 104 5.60 -22.97 1.25
CA GLU A 104 5.96 -24.25 1.87
C GLU A 104 6.95 -24.08 3.03
N ASP A 105 7.70 -22.97 3.06
CA ASP A 105 8.66 -22.62 4.10
C ASP A 105 8.00 -21.90 5.30
N LEU A 106 6.71 -21.56 5.20
CA LEU A 106 5.96 -21.05 6.35
C LEU A 106 5.78 -22.21 7.36
N GLU A 107 6.19 -21.99 8.60
CA GLU A 107 6.07 -22.97 9.68
C GLU A 107 5.26 -22.39 10.86
N GLY A 108 4.67 -23.28 11.65
CA GLY A 108 3.99 -22.90 12.89
C GLY A 108 2.64 -22.20 12.69
N GLU A 109 2.34 -21.22 13.56
CA GLU A 109 1.04 -20.54 13.60
C GLU A 109 0.73 -19.80 12.29
N THR A 110 1.72 -19.23 11.62
CA THR A 110 1.56 -18.51 10.35
C THR A 110 1.12 -19.41 9.19
N ARG A 111 1.52 -20.69 9.16
CA ARG A 111 0.98 -21.66 8.20
C ARG A 111 -0.40 -22.19 8.62
N ALA A 112 -0.63 -22.35 9.92
CA ALA A 112 -1.92 -22.79 10.44
C ALA A 112 -3.03 -21.73 10.23
N GLU A 113 -2.67 -20.45 10.15
CA GLU A 113 -3.56 -19.32 9.88
C GLU A 113 -3.88 -19.11 8.40
N LEU A 114 -3.17 -19.77 7.49
CA LEU A 114 -3.37 -19.66 6.04
C LEU A 114 -3.95 -20.98 5.51
N GLU A 115 -5.26 -21.02 5.28
CA GLU A 115 -5.92 -22.16 4.67
C GLU A 115 -5.84 -22.07 3.14
N ASP A 116 -5.85 -23.21 2.43
CA ASP A 116 -5.87 -23.25 0.96
C ASP A 116 -7.04 -22.41 0.37
N ASP A 117 -8.12 -22.29 1.14
CA ASP A 117 -9.29 -21.51 0.78
C ASP A 117 -9.05 -19.99 0.90
N ASP A 118 -8.14 -19.53 1.76
CA ASP A 118 -7.72 -18.12 1.83
C ASP A 118 -7.00 -17.70 0.55
N PHE A 119 -6.16 -18.58 -0.02
CA PHE A 119 -5.46 -18.29 -1.27
C PHE A 119 -6.41 -18.20 -2.45
N LYS A 120 -7.36 -19.14 -2.57
CA LYS A 120 -8.40 -19.07 -3.59
C LYS A 120 -9.28 -17.83 -3.40
N ALA A 121 -9.53 -17.43 -2.16
CA ALA A 121 -10.27 -16.22 -1.88
C ALA A 121 -9.52 -14.97 -2.37
N ILE A 122 -8.22 -14.89 -2.12
CA ILE A 122 -7.37 -13.80 -2.63
C ILE A 122 -7.32 -13.82 -4.16
N GLU A 123 -7.09 -14.98 -4.78
CA GLU A 123 -7.06 -15.12 -6.25
C GLU A 123 -8.40 -14.68 -6.88
N SER A 124 -9.52 -15.06 -6.27
CA SER A 124 -10.85 -14.65 -6.70
C SER A 124 -11.01 -13.14 -6.61
N LEU A 125 -10.65 -12.54 -5.47
CA LEU A 125 -10.68 -11.09 -5.27
C LEU A 125 -9.77 -10.36 -6.26
N GLU A 126 -8.59 -10.91 -6.56
CA GLU A 126 -7.68 -10.36 -7.59
C GLU A 126 -8.34 -10.34 -8.97
N GLY A 127 -9.08 -11.40 -9.31
CA GLY A 127 -9.90 -11.49 -10.52
C GLY A 127 -11.18 -10.66 -10.51
N GLY A 128 -11.44 -9.88 -9.44
CA GLY A 128 -12.67 -9.09 -9.29
C GLY A 128 -13.89 -9.93 -8.95
N ILE A 129 -13.72 -11.10 -8.33
CA ILE A 129 -14.79 -12.05 -8.01
C ILE A 129 -14.89 -12.18 -6.48
N CYS A 130 -16.10 -12.02 -5.94
CA CYS A 130 -16.36 -12.23 -4.52
C CYS A 130 -16.22 -13.72 -4.17
N PRO A 131 -15.38 -14.11 -3.19
CA PRO A 131 -15.12 -15.51 -2.87
C PRO A 131 -16.26 -16.20 -2.09
N GLN A 132 -17.27 -15.45 -1.66
CA GLN A 132 -18.45 -15.99 -0.96
C GLN A 132 -19.58 -16.36 -1.92
N CYS A 133 -19.88 -15.47 -2.88
CA CYS A 133 -21.02 -15.60 -3.79
C CYS A 133 -20.62 -15.80 -5.26
N TRP A 134 -19.33 -15.69 -5.58
CA TRP A 134 -18.75 -15.90 -6.91
C TRP A 134 -19.26 -14.93 -8.00
N ALA A 135 -19.81 -13.79 -7.59
CA ALA A 135 -20.21 -12.70 -8.48
C ALA A 135 -19.09 -11.65 -8.62
N GLU A 136 -19.14 -10.83 -9.66
CA GLU A 136 -18.19 -9.71 -9.84
C GLU A 136 -18.34 -8.67 -8.71
N ASP A 137 -17.21 -8.27 -8.12
CA ASP A 137 -17.14 -7.28 -7.04
C ASP A 137 -16.75 -5.90 -7.60
N GLU A 138 -17.70 -4.97 -7.63
CA GLU A 138 -17.52 -3.61 -8.13
C GLU A 138 -16.45 -2.80 -7.36
N LEU A 139 -16.07 -3.22 -6.15
CA LEU A 139 -15.04 -2.55 -5.33
C LEU A 139 -13.60 -2.87 -5.75
N ILE A 140 -13.41 -3.85 -6.63
CA ILE A 140 -12.07 -4.38 -6.99
C ILE A 140 -11.74 -4.16 -8.48
N VAL A 141 -12.71 -3.67 -9.27
CA VAL A 141 -12.50 -3.31 -10.68
C VAL A 141 -11.62 -2.04 -10.76
N PRO A 142 -10.55 -2.01 -11.59
CA PRO A 142 -9.57 -0.90 -11.63
C PRO A 142 -10.11 0.47 -12.03
#